data_AF-A0A5C7VV48-F1
#
_entry.id   AF-A0A5C7VV48-F1
#
_cell.length_a   1.000
_cell.length_b   1.000
_cell.length_c   1.000
_cell.angle_alpha   90.00
_cell.angle_beta   90.00
_cell.angle_gamma   90.00
#
_symmetry.space_group_name_H-M   'P 1'
#
loop_
_entity.id
_entity.type
_entity.pdbx_description
1 polymer ?
#
loop_
_entity_poly.entity_id
_entity_poly.type
_entity_poly.pdbx_seq_one_letter_code
_entity_poly.pdbx_strand_id
1 'polypeptide(L)'
;MTTLTSAFEHSQADFFAQLERRINEKGDFPALSKSIQNIRQLIQDEGRNIAGIANAILSDFTLTQKIIKLANSGLYSKSESEVTTVSHAVVVLGLDTITNIALNIRTIDTPSAAKSQPGTVSGELEKAVLASNIARNIVAQSYVANGEEAIVCTQLHHLGRLVLVFYFPDEWARIQQIAGGDEARENDAALKVFGMTIDEISHNIAKDWQLPEKISGSVTDLTDNMNPELGSDGWLKTMANFSGKMAALLVNNISTQNLKNFIARYSGSLLLPSEVIWGSIESIQNKTSKPTAVSELEKTHDEWDKSRKRIAVGLLELSIALGRGIDFKSALNIALETIYESMRFNRVIVFFRDAEEFKAGMYFGNMKPEAMTDLYFSKNYTADVFHLSLTQKADVFIQDVTLSRETTIPIWYRKTLPDASAFILLPLVFNNSTIGMIYADWQAGQTRVIRPREFSSLVMLRDYLMKALVKR
;
A
#
# COMPACT_ATOMS: atom_id res chain seq x y z
N MET A 1 -18.22 10.01 49.98
CA MET A 1 -17.07 10.66 49.33
C MET A 1 -15.83 9.87 49.72
N THR A 2 -15.49 8.87 48.93
CA THR A 2 -14.26 8.07 49.13
C THR A 2 -13.24 8.64 48.15
N THR A 3 -12.25 9.34 48.67
CA THR A 3 -11.08 9.82 47.92
C THR A 3 -10.32 8.61 47.39
N LEU A 4 -10.53 8.28 46.11
CA LEU A 4 -9.69 7.35 45.35
C LEU A 4 -8.51 8.15 44.79
N THR A 5 -7.45 8.24 45.59
CA THR A 5 -6.11 8.68 45.19
C THR A 5 -5.66 7.87 43.96
N SER A 6 -5.06 8.53 42.97
CA SER A 6 -4.63 7.91 41.71
C SER A 6 -3.59 6.83 41.97
N ALA A 7 -3.84 5.60 41.53
CA ALA A 7 -2.97 4.44 41.74
C ALA A 7 -1.58 4.52 41.05
N PHE A 8 -1.28 5.58 40.29
CA PHE A 8 -0.03 5.76 39.56
C PHE A 8 0.82 6.90 40.14
N GLU A 9 0.84 7.01 41.46
CA GLU A 9 1.33 8.24 42.06
C GLU A 9 2.82 8.52 41.82
N HIS A 10 3.72 7.56 41.48
CA HIS A 10 5.16 7.92 41.41
C HIS A 10 6.11 7.24 40.39
N SER A 11 5.72 6.33 39.48
CA SER A 11 6.68 5.92 38.42
C SER A 11 6.10 5.38 37.10
N GLN A 12 6.74 5.77 36.00
CA GLN A 12 6.54 5.19 34.66
C GLN A 12 6.65 3.66 34.68
N ALA A 13 7.55 3.10 35.50
CA ALA A 13 7.75 1.66 35.62
C ALA A 13 6.49 0.94 36.13
N ASP A 14 5.76 1.52 37.08
CA ASP A 14 4.54 0.93 37.62
C ASP A 14 3.42 0.84 36.57
N PHE A 15 3.34 1.84 35.67
CA PHE A 15 2.42 1.81 34.54
C PHE A 15 2.70 0.62 33.62
N PHE A 16 3.97 0.45 33.19
CA PHE A 16 4.35 -0.63 32.26
C PHE A 16 4.23 -2.01 32.89
N ALA A 17 4.57 -2.16 34.18
CA ALA A 17 4.36 -3.41 34.91
C ALA A 17 2.86 -3.79 34.99
N GLN A 18 1.99 -2.79 35.24
CA GLN A 18 0.54 -3.03 35.22
C GLN A 18 0.02 -3.34 33.82
N LEU A 19 0.50 -2.64 32.79
CA LEU A 19 0.12 -2.89 31.40
C LEU A 19 0.47 -4.33 31.00
N GLU A 20 1.70 -4.79 31.29
CA GLU A 20 2.13 -6.15 31.02
C GLU A 20 1.24 -7.18 31.74
N ARG A 21 0.95 -6.96 33.03
CA ARG A 21 0.05 -7.83 33.80
C ARG A 21 -1.34 -7.91 33.14
N ARG A 22 -1.92 -6.78 32.76
CA ARG A 22 -3.26 -6.72 32.14
C ARG A 22 -3.27 -7.31 30.73
N ILE A 23 -2.19 -7.19 29.95
CA ILE A 23 -2.03 -7.88 28.66
C ILE A 23 -2.04 -9.40 28.89
N ASN A 24 -1.29 -9.89 29.89
CA ASN A 24 -1.24 -11.32 30.20
C ASN A 24 -2.57 -11.88 30.72
N GLU A 25 -3.33 -11.10 31.50
CA GLU A 25 -4.65 -11.49 32.04
C GLU A 25 -5.77 -11.42 30.99
N LYS A 26 -5.84 -10.31 30.23
CA LYS A 26 -6.96 -9.99 29.34
C LYS A 26 -6.72 -10.49 27.91
N GLY A 27 -5.46 -10.66 27.50
CA GLY A 27 -5.04 -10.98 26.14
C GLY A 27 -5.00 -9.74 25.22
N ASP A 28 -4.57 -9.96 23.98
CA ASP A 28 -4.48 -8.92 22.94
C ASP A 28 -5.83 -8.23 22.67
N PHE A 29 -5.77 -7.08 21.99
CA PHE A 29 -6.95 -6.44 21.41
C PHE A 29 -7.71 -7.44 20.53
N PRO A 30 -9.05 -7.35 20.44
CA PRO A 30 -9.79 -8.18 19.50
C PRO A 30 -9.48 -7.75 18.05
N ALA A 31 -9.38 -8.72 17.15
CA ALA A 31 -9.41 -8.48 15.70
C ALA A 31 -10.86 -8.36 15.20
N LEU A 32 -11.05 -7.77 14.03
CA LEU A 32 -12.37 -7.69 13.40
C LEU A 32 -12.75 -9.03 12.79
N SER A 33 -13.95 -9.53 13.13
CA SER A 33 -14.49 -10.79 12.58
C SER A 33 -14.41 -10.85 11.04
N LYS A 34 -14.72 -9.73 10.37
CA LYS A 34 -14.68 -9.62 8.91
C LYS A 34 -13.27 -9.82 8.33
N SER A 35 -12.24 -9.29 8.99
CA SER A 35 -10.85 -9.43 8.55
C SER A 35 -10.40 -10.89 8.65
N ILE A 36 -10.77 -11.58 9.73
CA ILE A 36 -10.48 -13.01 9.91
C ILE A 36 -11.22 -13.87 8.88
N GLN A 37 -12.50 -13.57 8.60
CA GLN A 37 -13.27 -14.26 7.56
C GLN A 37 -12.61 -14.09 6.18
N ASN A 38 -12.22 -12.86 5.83
CA ASN A 38 -11.53 -12.58 4.57
C ASN A 38 -10.20 -13.35 4.47
N ILE A 39 -9.40 -13.37 5.55
CA ILE A 39 -8.13 -14.13 5.58
C ILE A 39 -8.41 -15.63 5.39
N ARG A 40 -9.40 -16.19 6.10
CA ARG A 40 -9.78 -17.61 5.95
C ARG A 40 -10.18 -17.94 4.52
N GLN A 41 -10.98 -17.10 3.87
CA GLN A 41 -11.38 -17.29 2.48
C GLN A 41 -10.17 -17.25 1.54
N LEU A 42 -9.28 -16.28 1.73
CA LEU A 42 -8.07 -16.12 0.92
C LEU A 42 -7.04 -17.24 1.09
N ILE A 43 -7.03 -17.91 2.26
CA ILE A 43 -6.19 -19.08 2.52
C ILE A 43 -6.77 -20.34 1.86
N GLN A 44 -8.11 -20.42 1.74
CA GLN A 44 -8.80 -21.57 1.15
C GLN A 44 -8.77 -21.57 -0.38
N ASP A 45 -8.62 -20.41 -1.03
CA ASP A 45 -8.40 -20.33 -2.47
C ASP A 45 -7.03 -20.91 -2.87
N GLU A 46 -7.01 -21.85 -3.82
CA GLU A 46 -5.83 -22.65 -4.25
C GLU A 46 -4.65 -21.83 -4.83
N GLY A 47 -4.74 -20.49 -4.83
CA GLY A 47 -3.75 -19.56 -5.40
C GLY A 47 -2.96 -18.72 -4.40
N ARG A 48 -2.95 -19.03 -3.08
CA ARG A 48 -2.14 -18.38 -2.01
C ARG A 48 -1.74 -16.91 -2.30
N ASN A 49 -2.73 -16.03 -2.45
CA ASN A 49 -2.51 -14.64 -2.85
C ASN A 49 -1.92 -13.83 -1.69
N ILE A 50 -0.58 -13.81 -1.58
CA ILE A 50 0.17 -13.06 -0.54
C ILE A 50 -0.28 -11.59 -0.48
N ALA A 51 -0.49 -10.94 -1.62
CA ALA A 51 -0.96 -9.55 -1.66
C ALA A 51 -2.41 -9.40 -1.15
N GLY A 52 -3.27 -10.37 -1.41
CA GLY A 52 -4.62 -10.43 -0.85
C GLY A 52 -4.59 -10.58 0.67
N ILE A 53 -3.74 -11.47 1.18
CA ILE A 53 -3.57 -11.73 2.61
C ILE A 53 -2.97 -10.52 3.31
N ALA A 54 -1.92 -9.92 2.74
CA ALA A 54 -1.31 -8.69 3.25
C ALA A 54 -2.32 -7.55 3.33
N ASN A 55 -3.16 -7.39 2.31
CA ASN A 55 -4.24 -6.39 2.35
C ASN A 55 -5.29 -6.69 3.42
N ALA A 56 -5.69 -7.95 3.58
CA ALA A 56 -6.66 -8.34 4.60
C ALA A 56 -6.12 -8.14 6.02
N ILE A 57 -4.82 -8.41 6.24
CA ILE A 57 -4.12 -8.07 7.48
C ILE A 57 -4.11 -6.56 7.69
N LEU A 58 -3.66 -5.77 6.70
CA LEU A 58 -3.59 -4.30 6.77
C LEU A 58 -4.94 -3.62 6.98
N SER A 59 -6.05 -4.32 6.75
CA SER A 59 -7.40 -3.83 7.07
C SER A 59 -7.77 -3.97 8.54
N ASP A 60 -6.93 -4.63 9.35
CA ASP A 60 -7.15 -4.90 10.75
C ASP A 60 -5.98 -4.38 11.60
N PHE A 61 -6.29 -3.53 12.58
CA PHE A 61 -5.28 -2.97 13.48
C PHE A 61 -4.54 -4.09 14.23
N THR A 62 -5.28 -4.96 14.91
CA THR A 62 -4.73 -5.96 15.82
C THR A 62 -3.83 -6.94 15.08
N LEU A 63 -4.28 -7.48 13.94
CA LEU A 63 -3.47 -8.40 13.14
C LEU A 63 -2.21 -7.74 12.60
N THR A 64 -2.32 -6.51 12.10
CA THR A 64 -1.16 -5.78 11.57
C THR A 64 -0.11 -5.61 12.65
N GLN A 65 -0.49 -5.13 13.85
CA GLN A 65 0.45 -4.94 14.94
C GLN A 65 1.09 -6.25 15.39
N LYS A 66 0.30 -7.31 15.53
CA LYS A 66 0.80 -8.63 15.95
C LYS A 66 1.78 -9.23 14.95
N ILE A 67 1.53 -9.06 13.67
CA ILE A 67 2.38 -9.57 12.59
C ILE A 67 3.67 -8.77 12.46
N ILE A 68 3.61 -7.43 12.49
CA ILE A 68 4.81 -6.59 12.47
C ILE A 68 5.67 -6.83 13.70
N LYS A 69 5.07 -6.90 14.90
CA LYS A 69 5.80 -7.20 16.14
C LYS A 69 6.47 -8.57 16.10
N LEU A 70 5.77 -9.61 15.62
CA LEU A 70 6.35 -10.95 15.54
C LEU A 70 7.50 -11.01 14.52
N ALA A 71 7.35 -10.36 13.36
CA ALA A 71 8.37 -10.36 12.31
C ALA A 71 9.68 -9.69 12.76
N ASN A 72 9.60 -8.71 13.66
CA ASN A 72 10.77 -8.03 14.23
C ASN A 72 11.30 -8.68 15.53
N SER A 73 10.63 -9.73 16.04
CA SER A 73 11.08 -10.42 17.26
C SER A 73 12.39 -11.19 17.04
N GLY A 74 13.17 -11.38 18.12
CA GLY A 74 14.49 -12.04 18.08
C GLY A 74 14.53 -13.44 17.45
N LEU A 75 13.38 -14.13 17.32
CA LEU A 75 13.28 -15.42 16.62
C LEU A 75 13.35 -15.29 15.09
N TYR A 76 12.83 -14.17 14.55
CA TYR A 76 12.64 -13.92 13.13
C TYR A 76 13.59 -12.84 12.56
N SER A 77 14.15 -11.97 13.41
CA SER A 77 15.15 -10.98 13.02
C SER A 77 16.52 -11.64 12.74
N LYS A 78 16.64 -12.31 11.60
CA LYS A 78 17.91 -12.90 11.09
C LYS A 78 18.60 -12.04 10.04
N SER A 79 17.98 -10.94 9.64
CA SER A 79 18.42 -10.01 8.60
C SER A 79 18.77 -8.65 9.21
N GLU A 80 19.72 -7.91 8.64
CA GLU A 80 20.03 -6.52 9.06
C GLU A 80 18.92 -5.51 8.71
N SER A 81 17.91 -5.91 7.92
CA SER A 81 16.80 -5.04 7.51
C SER A 81 15.58 -5.18 8.40
N GLU A 82 15.16 -4.08 9.02
CA GLU A 82 13.92 -3.94 9.77
C GLU A 82 12.67 -4.24 8.93
N VAL A 83 11.67 -4.91 9.52
CA VAL A 83 10.41 -5.27 8.83
C VAL A 83 9.36 -4.19 9.09
N THR A 84 9.14 -3.29 8.13
CA THR A 84 8.19 -2.18 8.24
C THR A 84 6.87 -2.37 7.49
N THR A 85 6.74 -3.44 6.71
CA THR A 85 5.58 -3.68 5.84
C THR A 85 5.00 -5.07 6.07
N VAL A 86 3.69 -5.20 5.88
CA VAL A 86 2.99 -6.47 6.10
C VAL A 86 3.36 -7.46 5.00
N SER A 87 3.51 -7.01 3.76
CA SER A 87 4.00 -7.87 2.66
C SER A 87 5.38 -8.46 2.98
N HIS A 88 6.31 -7.67 3.54
CA HIS A 88 7.60 -8.19 3.99
C HIS A 88 7.44 -9.14 5.19
N ALA A 89 6.59 -8.80 6.17
CA ALA A 89 6.32 -9.67 7.32
C ALA A 89 5.72 -11.03 6.91
N VAL A 90 4.86 -11.07 5.88
CA VAL A 90 4.28 -12.32 5.36
C VAL A 90 5.36 -13.23 4.79
N VAL A 91 6.35 -12.66 4.10
CA VAL A 91 7.49 -13.42 3.57
C VAL A 91 8.40 -13.94 4.69
N VAL A 92 8.69 -13.11 5.70
CA VAL A 92 9.57 -13.47 6.82
C VAL A 92 8.95 -14.54 7.72
N LEU A 93 7.67 -14.38 8.07
CA LEU A 93 6.97 -15.28 9.00
C LEU A 93 6.47 -16.56 8.32
N GLY A 94 6.17 -16.49 7.02
CA GLY A 94 5.51 -17.55 6.28
C GLY A 94 4.00 -17.61 6.54
N LEU A 95 3.29 -18.23 5.59
CA LEU A 95 1.83 -18.27 5.58
C LEU A 95 1.24 -19.11 6.72
N ASP A 96 1.90 -20.19 7.13
CA ASP A 96 1.42 -21.07 8.20
C ASP A 96 1.40 -20.32 9.55
N THR A 97 2.44 -19.53 9.83
CA THR A 97 2.53 -18.68 11.02
C THR A 97 1.39 -17.65 11.03
N ILE A 98 1.14 -16.98 9.90
CA ILE A 98 0.05 -16.00 9.77
C ILE A 98 -1.31 -16.66 9.98
N THR A 99 -1.51 -17.82 9.37
CA THR A 99 -2.75 -18.59 9.51
C THR A 99 -3.00 -18.95 10.97
N ASN A 100 -1.96 -19.44 11.66
CA ASN A 100 -2.05 -19.76 13.09
C ASN A 100 -2.38 -18.53 13.94
N ILE A 101 -1.80 -17.36 13.64
CA ILE A 101 -2.14 -16.11 14.35
C ILE A 101 -3.60 -15.74 14.10
N ALA A 102 -4.04 -15.73 12.85
CA ALA A 102 -5.40 -15.35 12.46
C ALA A 102 -6.47 -16.31 13.01
N LEU A 103 -6.15 -17.60 13.17
CA LEU A 103 -7.10 -18.58 13.73
C LEU A 103 -7.24 -18.50 15.25
N ASN A 104 -6.19 -18.07 15.95
CA ASN A 104 -6.15 -18.04 17.42
C ASN A 104 -6.41 -16.65 18.01
N ILE A 105 -6.61 -15.62 17.18
CA ILE A 105 -6.90 -14.28 17.67
C ILE A 105 -8.38 -14.17 18.08
N ARG A 106 -8.64 -13.50 19.20
CA ARG A 106 -10.01 -13.20 19.63
C ARG A 106 -10.63 -12.21 18.65
N THR A 107 -11.89 -12.40 18.30
CA THR A 107 -12.59 -11.51 17.37
C THR A 107 -13.68 -10.70 18.05
N ILE A 108 -13.92 -9.51 17.52
CA ILE A 108 -15.10 -8.70 17.80
C ILE A 108 -15.82 -8.44 16.47
N ASP A 109 -17.15 -8.49 16.51
CA ASP A 109 -17.94 -8.11 15.35
C ASP A 109 -17.81 -6.61 15.11
N THR A 110 -17.66 -6.22 13.84
CA THR A 110 -17.71 -4.81 13.44
C THR A 110 -19.11 -4.27 13.77
N PRO A 111 -19.28 -3.37 14.75
CA PRO A 111 -20.57 -2.77 14.99
C PRO A 111 -21.02 -2.00 13.75
N SER A 112 -22.32 -1.96 13.49
CA SER A 112 -22.87 -1.02 12.52
C SER A 112 -22.58 0.40 13.00
N ALA A 113 -22.22 1.32 12.10
CA ALA A 113 -21.92 2.74 12.38
C ALA A 113 -22.99 3.47 13.22
N ALA A 114 -24.21 2.90 13.29
CA ALA A 114 -25.29 3.36 14.14
C ALA A 114 -25.13 3.06 15.66
N LYS A 115 -24.11 2.29 16.07
CA LYS A 115 -23.86 1.89 17.47
C LYS A 115 -22.49 2.32 18.02
N SER A 116 -21.72 3.07 17.24
CA SER A 116 -20.37 3.50 17.60
C SER A 116 -20.43 4.55 18.71
N GLN A 117 -19.95 4.18 19.91
CA GLN A 117 -19.86 5.11 21.04
C GLN A 117 -18.42 5.63 21.15
N PRO A 118 -18.19 6.95 21.07
CA PRO A 118 -16.87 7.55 21.32
C PRO A 118 -16.31 7.11 22.68
N GLY A 119 -15.00 6.86 22.73
CA GLY A 119 -14.32 6.44 23.97
C GLY A 119 -14.51 4.96 24.32
N THR A 120 -15.15 4.16 23.47
CA THR A 120 -15.19 2.69 23.59
C THR A 120 -14.13 2.03 22.72
N VAL A 121 -13.76 0.79 23.04
CA VAL A 121 -12.78 -0.01 22.27
C VAL A 121 -13.21 -0.12 20.81
N SER A 122 -14.49 -0.41 20.56
CA SER A 122 -15.02 -0.53 19.20
C SER A 122 -15.03 0.81 18.46
N GLY A 123 -15.39 1.90 19.14
CA GLY A 123 -15.36 3.24 18.54
C GLY A 123 -13.94 3.68 18.14
N GLU A 124 -12.95 3.39 18.98
CA GLU A 124 -11.56 3.72 18.65
C GLU A 124 -10.98 2.81 17.54
N LEU A 125 -11.35 1.54 17.53
CA LEU A 125 -10.97 0.61 16.46
C LEU A 125 -11.57 1.03 15.11
N GLU A 126 -12.83 1.49 15.08
CA GLU A 126 -13.47 2.02 13.89
C GLU A 126 -12.79 3.30 13.38
N LYS A 127 -12.41 4.22 14.28
CA LYS A 127 -11.61 5.40 13.92
C LYS A 127 -10.28 5.01 13.31
N ALA A 128 -9.57 4.05 13.90
CA ALA A 128 -8.29 3.56 13.38
C ALA A 128 -8.43 2.93 11.98
N VAL A 129 -9.52 2.18 11.74
CA VAL A 129 -9.83 1.62 10.42
C VAL A 129 -10.18 2.72 9.42
N LEU A 130 -10.98 3.71 9.80
CA LEU A 130 -11.31 4.85 8.95
C LEU A 130 -10.06 5.64 8.57
N ALA A 131 -9.20 5.94 9.54
CA ALA A 131 -7.91 6.58 9.32
C ALA A 131 -7.03 5.76 8.37
N SER A 132 -6.95 4.44 8.56
CA SER A 132 -6.23 3.54 7.66
C SER A 132 -6.75 3.59 6.22
N ASN A 133 -8.07 3.69 6.02
CA ASN A 133 -8.69 3.81 4.71
C ASN A 133 -8.42 5.17 4.06
N ILE A 134 -8.40 6.25 4.86
CA ILE A 134 -8.00 7.59 4.41
C ILE A 134 -6.55 7.55 3.92
N ALA A 135 -5.62 7.04 4.74
CA ALA A 135 -4.23 6.88 4.36
C ALA A 135 -4.10 6.06 3.08
N ARG A 136 -4.77 4.90 2.99
CA ARG A 136 -4.76 4.03 1.80
C ARG A 136 -5.22 4.76 0.53
N ASN A 137 -6.30 5.53 0.60
CA ASN A 137 -6.80 6.27 -0.56
C ASN A 137 -5.83 7.37 -0.98
N ILE A 138 -5.25 8.11 -0.03
CA ILE A 138 -4.30 9.20 -0.31
C ILE A 138 -2.99 8.64 -0.86
N VAL A 139 -2.46 7.59 -0.24
CA VAL A 139 -1.25 6.93 -0.71
C VAL A 139 -1.48 6.34 -2.10
N ALA A 140 -2.67 5.81 -2.37
CA ALA A 140 -3.02 5.43 -3.72
C ALA A 140 -2.86 6.64 -4.65
N GLN A 141 -3.30 7.85 -4.29
CA GLN A 141 -3.10 9.08 -5.06
C GLN A 141 -1.66 9.60 -5.16
N SER A 142 -0.74 9.11 -4.33
CA SER A 142 0.66 9.53 -4.30
C SER A 142 1.57 8.70 -5.21
N TYR A 143 2.80 9.19 -5.44
CA TYR A 143 3.86 8.49 -6.18
C TYR A 143 4.73 7.59 -5.28
N VAL A 144 4.32 7.33 -4.03
CA VAL A 144 5.12 6.58 -3.05
C VAL A 144 5.24 5.12 -3.49
N ALA A 145 6.47 4.62 -3.58
CA ALA A 145 6.74 3.21 -3.68
C ALA A 145 6.39 2.54 -2.34
N ASN A 146 5.38 1.67 -2.36
CA ASN A 146 4.89 0.90 -1.20
C ASN A 146 4.21 1.74 -0.10
N GLY A 147 2.87 1.80 -0.16
CA GLY A 147 2.05 2.53 0.80
C GLY A 147 1.73 1.83 2.11
N GLU A 148 2.26 0.62 2.33
CA GLU A 148 1.96 -0.14 3.54
C GLU A 148 2.48 0.54 4.80
N GLU A 149 3.69 1.13 4.74
CA GLU A 149 4.29 1.83 5.87
C GLU A 149 3.39 2.97 6.36
N ALA A 150 2.80 3.74 5.45
CA ALA A 150 1.86 4.81 5.78
C ALA A 150 0.64 4.28 6.53
N ILE A 151 0.09 3.15 6.09
CA ILE A 151 -1.08 2.53 6.73
C ILE A 151 -0.71 1.98 8.11
N VAL A 152 0.44 1.31 8.24
CA VAL A 152 0.96 0.78 9.51
C VAL A 152 1.20 1.93 10.51
N CYS A 153 1.82 3.02 10.05
CA CYS A 153 2.07 4.23 10.85
C CYS A 153 0.76 4.89 11.29
N THR A 154 -0.23 4.99 10.39
CA THR A 154 -1.56 5.51 10.71
C THR A 154 -2.26 4.64 11.77
N GLN A 155 -2.19 3.32 11.67
CA GLN A 155 -2.76 2.43 12.69
C GLN A 155 -2.08 2.62 14.04
N LEU A 156 -0.75 2.65 14.06
CA LEU A 156 0.02 2.80 15.28
C LEU A 156 -0.17 4.15 15.98
N HIS A 157 -0.55 5.19 15.25
CA HIS A 157 -0.94 6.46 15.85
C HIS A 157 -2.16 6.34 16.79
N HIS A 158 -3.00 5.32 16.63
CA HIS A 158 -4.11 5.04 17.54
C HIS A 158 -3.74 4.12 18.73
N LEU A 159 -2.48 3.66 18.81
CA LEU A 159 -2.04 2.66 19.79
C LEU A 159 -2.31 3.10 21.23
N GLY A 160 -1.88 4.30 21.63
CA GLY A 160 -2.02 4.78 23.00
C GLY A 160 -3.47 4.84 23.46
N ARG A 161 -4.36 5.41 22.64
CA ARG A 161 -5.80 5.44 22.93
C ARG A 161 -6.36 4.05 23.08
N LEU A 162 -6.07 3.13 22.14
CA LEU A 162 -6.54 1.76 22.23
C LEU A 162 -6.05 1.05 23.50
N VAL A 163 -4.78 1.22 23.87
CA VAL A 163 -4.20 0.67 25.10
C VAL A 163 -4.96 1.19 26.33
N LEU A 164 -5.16 2.51 26.43
CA LEU A 164 -5.82 3.12 27.58
C LEU A 164 -7.30 2.72 27.66
N VAL A 165 -8.03 2.80 26.56
CA VAL A 165 -9.44 2.42 26.48
C VAL A 165 -9.65 0.95 26.85
N PHE A 166 -8.76 0.06 26.40
CA PHE A 166 -8.93 -1.38 26.57
C PHE A 166 -8.39 -1.89 27.91
N TYR A 167 -7.19 -1.50 28.30
CA TYR A 167 -6.54 -2.02 29.51
C TYR A 167 -6.78 -1.15 30.74
N PHE A 168 -7.06 0.14 30.59
CA PHE A 168 -7.22 1.09 31.70
C PHE A 168 -8.56 1.85 31.65
N PRO A 169 -9.72 1.15 31.63
CA PRO A 169 -11.02 1.79 31.39
C PRO A 169 -11.41 2.83 32.45
N ASP A 170 -11.05 2.61 33.72
CA ASP A 170 -11.36 3.53 34.82
C ASP A 170 -10.51 4.80 34.76
N GLU A 171 -9.23 4.67 34.39
CA GLU A 171 -8.35 5.81 34.15
C GLU A 171 -8.73 6.55 32.87
N TRP A 172 -9.10 5.83 31.82
CA TRP A 172 -9.59 6.42 30.58
C TRP A 172 -10.87 7.23 30.80
N ALA A 173 -11.81 6.72 31.60
CA ALA A 173 -13.02 7.48 31.97
C ALA A 173 -12.67 8.80 32.70
N ARG A 174 -11.64 8.78 33.57
CA ARG A 174 -11.14 10.00 34.24
C ARG A 174 -10.48 10.96 33.25
N ILE A 175 -9.68 10.46 32.30
CA ILE A 175 -9.11 11.28 31.21
C ILE A 175 -10.21 11.96 30.43
N GLN A 176 -11.25 11.22 30.01
CA GLN A 176 -12.37 11.76 29.25
C GLN A 176 -13.16 12.81 30.04
N GLN A 177 -13.33 12.62 31.36
CA GLN A 177 -13.94 13.63 32.24
C GLN A 177 -13.13 14.92 32.31
N ILE A 178 -11.80 14.82 32.45
CA ILE A 178 -10.91 16.00 32.52
C ILE A 178 -10.82 16.70 31.16
N ALA A 179 -10.74 15.93 30.07
CA ALA A 179 -10.67 16.45 28.71
C ALA A 179 -12.01 17.08 28.26
N GLY A 180 -13.13 16.70 28.87
CA GLY A 180 -14.46 17.16 28.50
C GLY A 180 -14.92 16.66 27.13
N GLY A 181 -14.40 15.50 26.69
CA GLY A 181 -14.64 14.94 25.36
C GLY A 181 -13.88 15.63 24.21
N ASP A 182 -12.97 16.56 24.51
CA ASP A 182 -12.08 17.18 23.53
C ASP A 182 -10.79 16.36 23.38
N GLU A 183 -10.64 15.67 22.24
CA GLU A 183 -9.46 14.86 21.92
C GLU A 183 -8.14 15.65 22.03
N ALA A 184 -8.16 16.96 21.77
CA ALA A 184 -6.95 17.79 21.86
C ALA A 184 -6.45 17.99 23.30
N ARG A 185 -7.31 17.74 24.29
CA ARG A 185 -7.00 17.86 25.73
C ARG A 185 -6.65 16.53 26.39
N GLU A 186 -6.73 15.43 25.65
CA GLU A 186 -6.49 14.09 26.19
C GLU A 186 -5.04 13.90 26.65
N ASN A 187 -4.07 14.49 25.95
CA ASN A 187 -2.66 14.43 26.38
C ASN A 187 -2.43 15.15 27.72
N ASP A 188 -3.00 16.35 27.91
CA ASP A 188 -2.93 17.08 29.19
C ASP A 188 -3.69 16.35 30.31
N ALA A 189 -4.81 15.72 29.98
CA ALA A 189 -5.59 14.92 30.92
C ALA A 189 -4.87 13.63 31.32
N ALA A 190 -4.23 12.94 30.37
CA ALA A 190 -3.41 11.76 30.63
C ALA A 190 -2.21 12.10 31.52
N LEU A 191 -1.56 13.25 31.28
CA LEU A 191 -0.46 13.73 32.11
C LEU A 191 -0.89 13.89 33.58
N LYS A 192 -2.13 14.36 33.84
CA LYS A 192 -2.69 14.48 35.20
C LYS A 192 -3.06 13.13 35.83
N VAL A 193 -3.41 12.13 35.03
CA VAL A 193 -3.89 10.82 35.52
C VAL A 193 -2.75 9.80 35.69
N PHE A 194 -1.78 9.81 34.77
CA PHE A 194 -0.70 8.84 34.67
C PHE A 194 0.70 9.43 34.88
N GLY A 195 0.84 10.76 34.90
CA GLY A 195 2.16 11.41 34.88
C GLY A 195 2.86 11.35 33.51
N MET A 196 2.16 10.89 32.47
CA MET A 196 2.64 10.79 31.10
C MET A 196 1.53 11.15 30.12
N THR A 197 1.90 11.73 28.98
CA THR A 197 1.01 11.93 27.84
C THR A 197 0.69 10.61 27.12
N ILE A 198 -0.40 10.58 26.36
CA ILE A 198 -0.76 9.41 25.53
C ILE A 198 0.32 9.15 24.48
N ASP A 199 0.92 10.22 23.96
CA ASP A 199 2.03 10.17 23.01
C ASP A 199 3.26 9.48 23.61
N GLU A 200 3.67 9.87 24.83
CA GLU A 200 4.78 9.23 25.55
C GLU A 200 4.47 7.76 25.85
N ILE A 201 3.24 7.44 26.27
CA ILE A 201 2.80 6.07 26.47
C ILE A 201 2.91 5.27 25.16
N SER A 202 2.41 5.81 24.05
CA SER A 202 2.44 5.16 22.74
C SER A 202 3.88 4.90 22.27
N HIS A 203 4.75 5.90 22.43
CA HIS A 203 6.15 5.82 22.01
C HIS A 203 6.92 4.77 22.82
N ASN A 204 6.74 4.75 24.14
CA ASN A 204 7.37 3.75 25.00
C ASN A 204 6.87 2.33 24.69
N ILE A 205 5.57 2.14 24.45
CA ILE A 205 5.04 0.82 24.05
C ILE A 205 5.63 0.37 22.70
N ALA A 206 5.70 1.28 21.72
CA ALA A 206 6.28 0.97 20.41
C ALA A 206 7.76 0.55 20.52
N LYS A 207 8.51 1.18 21.43
CA LYS A 207 9.90 0.83 21.74
C LYS A 207 10.01 -0.53 22.43
N ASP A 208 9.17 -0.81 23.42
CA ASP A 208 9.13 -2.11 24.11
C ASP A 208 8.76 -3.25 23.15
N TRP A 209 7.97 -2.94 22.11
CA TRP A 209 7.65 -3.88 21.05
C TRP A 209 8.75 -4.03 19.99
N GLN A 210 9.88 -3.34 20.16
CA GLN A 210 11.02 -3.35 19.25
C GLN A 210 10.61 -3.00 17.81
N LEU A 211 9.67 -2.07 17.68
CA LEU A 211 9.25 -1.61 16.36
C LEU A 211 10.34 -0.73 15.74
N PRO A 212 10.54 -0.81 14.41
CA PRO A 212 11.45 0.06 13.67
C PRO A 212 11.27 1.53 14.01
N GLU A 213 12.36 2.31 14.08
CA GLU A 213 12.29 3.74 14.44
C GLU A 213 11.35 4.51 13.51
N LYS A 214 11.44 4.20 12.21
CA LYS A 214 10.57 4.70 11.13
C LYS A 214 9.07 4.55 11.42
N ILE A 215 8.69 3.49 12.13
CA ILE A 215 7.32 3.21 12.53
C ILE A 215 7.00 3.82 13.89
N SER A 216 7.87 3.62 14.88
CA SER A 216 7.64 4.09 16.25
C SER A 216 7.58 5.61 16.36
N GLY A 217 8.24 6.35 15.48
CA GLY A 217 8.20 7.81 15.42
C GLY A 217 6.83 8.38 15.01
N SER A 218 5.99 7.60 14.32
CA SER A 218 4.70 8.07 13.80
C SER A 218 3.60 8.15 14.87
N VAL A 219 3.82 7.58 16.05
CA VAL A 219 2.80 7.49 17.12
C VAL A 219 2.55 8.82 17.82
N THR A 220 3.43 9.78 17.64
CA THR A 220 3.37 11.09 18.30
C THR A 220 2.65 12.12 17.42
N ASP A 221 2.08 13.15 18.06
CA ASP A 221 1.51 14.30 17.37
C ASP A 221 2.60 15.08 16.61
N LEU A 222 2.19 15.71 15.50
CA LEU A 222 3.02 16.68 14.77
C LEU A 222 3.24 17.93 15.62
N THR A 223 4.50 18.30 15.84
CA THR A 223 4.85 19.46 16.67
C THR A 223 5.19 20.74 15.90
N ASP A 224 5.51 20.70 14.60
CA ASP A 224 5.37 21.83 13.65
C ASP A 224 5.88 21.48 12.22
N ASN A 225 5.53 22.35 11.25
CA ASN A 225 5.84 22.34 9.81
C ASN A 225 7.12 21.60 9.39
N MET A 226 6.94 20.35 8.98
CA MET A 226 7.92 19.66 8.13
C MET A 226 7.53 19.92 6.67
N ASN A 227 8.53 20.19 5.82
CA ASN A 227 8.45 19.93 4.38
C ASN A 227 9.04 18.53 4.16
N PRO A 228 8.30 17.45 4.49
CA PRO A 228 8.87 16.13 4.42
C PRO A 228 9.05 15.72 2.97
N GLU A 229 10.08 14.92 2.70
CA GLU A 229 10.21 14.24 1.42
C GLU A 229 9.21 13.08 1.36
N LEU A 230 8.70 12.79 0.16
CA LEU A 230 7.70 11.76 -0.04
C LEU A 230 8.21 10.39 0.45
N GLY A 231 7.49 9.73 1.37
CA GLY A 231 7.88 8.43 1.94
C GLY A 231 8.93 8.47 3.05
N SER A 232 9.41 9.67 3.43
CA SER A 232 10.26 9.84 4.62
C SER A 232 9.48 9.64 5.93
N ASP A 233 10.19 9.46 7.04
CA ASP A 233 9.62 9.32 8.37
C ASP A 233 8.73 10.51 8.75
N GLY A 234 9.16 11.72 8.37
CA GLY A 234 8.36 12.94 8.53
C GLY A 234 7.07 12.91 7.71
N TRP A 235 7.10 12.34 6.50
CA TRP A 235 5.90 12.19 5.67
C TRP A 235 4.95 11.13 6.24
N LEU A 236 5.49 10.01 6.74
CA LEU A 236 4.70 8.97 7.41
C LEU A 236 4.01 9.49 8.67
N LYS A 237 4.74 10.24 9.51
CA LYS A 237 4.17 10.93 10.68
C LYS A 237 3.09 11.93 10.28
N THR A 238 3.32 12.67 9.18
CA THR A 238 2.33 13.60 8.62
C THR A 238 1.06 12.89 8.17
N MET A 239 1.20 11.78 7.44
CA MET A 239 0.10 10.96 6.96
C MET A 239 -0.71 10.36 8.11
N ALA A 240 -0.03 9.84 9.14
CA ALA A 240 -0.65 9.27 10.33
C ALA A 240 -1.50 10.30 11.08
N ASN A 241 -0.91 11.47 11.37
CA ASN A 241 -1.58 12.58 12.04
C ASN A 241 -2.78 13.11 11.22
N PHE A 242 -2.58 13.35 9.92
CA PHE A 242 -3.64 13.83 9.03
C PHE A 242 -4.81 12.86 9.02
N SER A 243 -4.54 11.57 8.81
CA SER A 243 -5.55 10.55 8.65
C SER A 243 -6.32 10.29 9.95
N GLY A 244 -5.65 10.29 11.10
CA GLY A 244 -6.27 10.18 12.42
C GLY A 244 -7.19 11.37 12.73
N LYS A 245 -6.69 12.59 12.56
CA LYS A 245 -7.48 13.82 12.79
C LYS A 245 -8.65 13.93 11.80
N MET A 246 -8.44 13.59 10.53
CA MET A 246 -9.51 13.56 9.54
C MET A 246 -10.59 12.53 9.89
N ALA A 247 -10.21 11.33 10.34
CA ALA A 247 -11.16 10.32 10.79
C ALA A 247 -12.00 10.83 11.98
N ALA A 248 -11.38 11.48 12.97
CA ALA A 248 -12.09 12.10 14.08
C ALA A 248 -13.08 13.19 13.62
N LEU A 249 -12.66 14.08 12.70
CA LEU A 249 -13.53 15.12 12.15
C LEU A 249 -14.73 14.54 11.36
N LEU A 250 -14.52 13.44 10.62
CA LEU A 250 -15.58 12.75 9.89
C LEU A 250 -16.60 12.09 10.83
N VAL A 251 -16.13 11.41 11.87
CA VAL A 251 -17.00 10.79 12.89
C VAL A 251 -17.84 11.86 13.63
N ASN A 252 -17.26 13.03 13.87
CA ASN A 252 -17.93 14.16 14.51
C ASN A 252 -18.83 14.97 13.56
N ASN A 253 -19.04 14.53 12.32
CA ASN A 253 -19.92 15.17 11.32
C ASN A 253 -19.62 16.66 11.09
N ILE A 254 -18.33 17.02 11.08
CA ILE A 254 -17.88 18.39 10.85
C ILE A 254 -18.27 18.87 9.44
N SER A 255 -18.57 20.17 9.30
CA SER A 255 -19.00 20.74 8.03
C SER A 255 -17.97 20.56 6.91
N THR A 256 -18.44 20.35 5.68
CA THR A 256 -17.61 20.21 4.48
C THR A 256 -16.58 21.33 4.33
N GLN A 257 -16.94 22.57 4.67
CA GLN A 257 -16.02 23.70 4.60
C GLN A 257 -14.86 23.57 5.59
N ASN A 258 -15.14 23.14 6.82
CA ASN A 258 -14.11 22.93 7.84
C ASN A 258 -13.18 21.76 7.48
N LEU A 259 -13.72 20.69 6.88
CA LEU A 259 -12.91 19.58 6.35
C LEU A 259 -11.96 20.06 5.23
N LYS A 260 -12.46 20.86 4.28
CA LYS A 260 -11.64 21.43 3.20
C LYS A 260 -10.57 22.39 3.74
N ASN A 261 -10.91 23.23 4.71
CA ASN A 261 -9.95 24.11 5.38
C ASN A 261 -8.85 23.31 6.09
N PHE A 262 -9.21 22.18 6.72
CA PHE A 262 -8.25 21.28 7.35
C PHE A 262 -7.33 20.63 6.30
N ILE A 263 -7.86 20.14 5.18
CA ILE A 263 -7.07 19.58 4.07
C ILE A 263 -6.07 20.60 3.52
N ALA A 264 -6.50 21.85 3.33
CA ALA A 264 -5.65 22.91 2.80
C ALA A 264 -4.40 23.17 3.66
N ARG A 265 -4.46 22.89 4.97
CA ARG A 265 -3.31 23.02 5.88
C ARG A 265 -2.28 21.88 5.72
N TYR A 266 -2.72 20.73 5.23
CA TYR A 266 -1.89 19.53 5.09
C TYR A 266 -1.46 19.23 3.64
N SER A 267 -2.06 19.87 2.64
CA SER A 267 -1.79 19.61 1.23
C SER A 267 -0.31 19.73 0.86
N GLY A 268 0.36 20.78 1.37
CA GLY A 268 1.79 21.00 1.19
C GLY A 268 2.64 19.85 1.77
N SER A 269 2.43 19.49 3.04
CA SER A 269 3.20 18.43 3.71
C SER A 269 2.87 17.01 3.22
N LEU A 270 1.67 16.80 2.67
CA LEU A 270 1.29 15.54 2.01
C LEU A 270 1.77 15.45 0.56
N LEU A 271 2.30 16.54 0.01
CA LEU A 271 2.79 16.66 -1.37
C LEU A 271 1.71 16.33 -2.41
N LEU A 272 0.46 16.70 -2.13
CA LEU A 272 -0.69 16.46 -2.98
C LEU A 272 -1.62 17.68 -3.04
N PRO A 273 -2.21 18.01 -4.20
CA PRO A 273 -3.21 19.06 -4.30
C PRO A 273 -4.42 18.79 -3.40
N SER A 274 -4.98 19.85 -2.80
CA SER A 274 -6.14 19.76 -1.91
C SER A 274 -7.35 19.07 -2.56
N GLU A 275 -7.52 19.23 -3.87
CA GLU A 275 -8.60 18.66 -4.68
C GLU A 275 -8.48 17.13 -4.76
N VAL A 276 -7.24 16.63 -4.88
CA VAL A 276 -6.95 15.18 -4.95
C VAL A 276 -7.19 14.52 -3.60
N ILE A 277 -6.77 15.20 -2.51
CA ILE A 277 -7.03 14.75 -1.15
C ILE A 277 -8.55 14.77 -0.88
N TRP A 278 -9.25 15.85 -1.24
CA TRP A 278 -10.71 15.94 -1.08
C TRP A 278 -11.45 14.82 -1.81
N GLY A 279 -11.12 14.56 -3.09
CA GLY A 279 -11.76 13.47 -3.85
C GLY A 279 -11.55 12.09 -3.19
N SER A 280 -10.43 11.89 -2.50
CA SER A 280 -10.14 10.67 -1.75
C SER A 280 -11.02 10.52 -0.50
N ILE A 281 -11.30 11.63 0.19
CA ILE A 281 -12.20 11.67 1.37
C ILE A 281 -13.66 11.51 0.95
N GLU A 282 -14.09 12.21 -0.09
CA GLU A 282 -15.46 12.16 -0.61
C GLU A 282 -15.85 10.75 -1.06
N SER A 283 -14.92 10.02 -1.68
CA SER A 283 -15.13 8.61 -2.04
C SER A 283 -15.42 7.72 -0.82
N ILE A 284 -14.80 8.00 0.33
CA ILE A 284 -15.03 7.26 1.59
C ILE A 284 -16.41 7.61 2.14
N GLN A 285 -16.76 8.90 2.22
CA GLN A 285 -18.06 9.35 2.71
C GLN A 285 -19.23 8.78 1.89
N ASN A 286 -19.05 8.67 0.56
CA ASN A 286 -20.05 8.09 -0.34
C ASN A 286 -20.19 6.57 -0.16
N LYS A 287 -19.12 5.86 0.18
CA LYS A 287 -19.14 4.42 0.52
C LYS A 287 -19.79 4.14 1.88
N THR A 288 -19.68 5.06 2.84
CA THR A 288 -20.28 4.91 4.18
C THR A 288 -21.77 5.33 4.23
N SER A 289 -22.26 6.11 3.26
CA SER A 289 -23.62 6.68 3.27
C SER A 289 -24.68 5.88 2.51
N LYS A 290 -24.33 4.77 1.83
CA LYS A 290 -25.30 3.92 1.11
C LYS A 290 -25.08 2.43 1.40
N PRO A 291 -26.04 1.73 2.03
CA PRO A 291 -26.11 0.29 1.96
C PRO A 291 -26.66 -0.11 0.59
N THR A 292 -25.77 -0.66 -0.25
CA THR A 292 -26.02 -1.44 -1.49
C THR A 292 -26.74 -0.76 -2.68
N ALA A 293 -25.98 -0.61 -3.77
CA ALA A 293 -26.34 -1.10 -5.09
C ALA A 293 -25.04 -1.34 -5.88
N VAL A 294 -24.59 -2.60 -5.89
CA VAL A 294 -23.53 -3.12 -6.76
C VAL A 294 -24.02 -2.97 -8.20
N SER A 295 -23.47 -2.02 -8.96
CA SER A 295 -23.76 -1.91 -10.40
C SER A 295 -22.69 -1.12 -11.15
N GLU A 296 -22.01 -1.83 -12.06
CA GLU A 296 -21.19 -1.39 -13.20
C GLU A 296 -19.88 -0.60 -12.94
N LEU A 297 -19.78 0.28 -11.94
CA LEU A 297 -18.51 0.92 -11.57
C LEU A 297 -17.58 -0.01 -10.77
N GLU A 298 -18.13 -0.99 -10.05
CA GLU A 298 -17.34 -2.00 -9.33
C GLU A 298 -16.70 -3.03 -10.27
N LYS A 299 -17.30 -3.32 -11.43
CA LYS A 299 -16.69 -4.24 -12.41
C LYS A 299 -15.41 -3.67 -13.02
N THR A 300 -15.38 -2.36 -13.28
CA THR A 300 -14.18 -1.69 -13.82
C THR A 300 -13.13 -1.44 -12.74
N HIS A 301 -13.53 -1.09 -11.51
CA HIS A 301 -12.59 -0.95 -10.38
C HIS A 301 -11.97 -2.29 -9.97
N ASP A 302 -12.75 -3.36 -9.92
CA ASP A 302 -12.28 -4.72 -9.64
C ASP A 302 -11.34 -5.23 -10.74
N GLU A 303 -11.62 -4.96 -12.02
CA GLU A 303 -10.70 -5.26 -13.14
C GLU A 303 -9.35 -4.55 -13.02
N TRP A 304 -9.35 -3.27 -12.63
CA TRP A 304 -8.14 -2.47 -12.41
C TRP A 304 -7.34 -2.95 -11.19
N ASP A 305 -8.03 -3.23 -10.09
CA ASP A 305 -7.39 -3.80 -8.91
C ASP A 305 -6.87 -5.22 -9.16
N LYS A 306 -7.58 -6.05 -9.95
CA LYS A 306 -7.09 -7.36 -10.40
C LYS A 306 -5.83 -7.24 -11.24
N SER A 307 -5.79 -6.29 -12.17
CA SER A 307 -4.63 -6.05 -13.04
C SER A 307 -3.40 -5.68 -12.21
N ARG A 308 -3.56 -4.74 -11.27
CA ARG A 308 -2.48 -4.34 -10.34
C ARG A 308 -2.04 -5.46 -9.42
N LYS A 309 -2.99 -6.24 -8.88
CA LYS A 309 -2.69 -7.42 -8.05
C LYS A 309 -1.85 -8.43 -8.82
N ARG A 310 -2.18 -8.71 -10.09
CA ARG A 310 -1.37 -9.62 -10.93
C ARG A 310 0.05 -9.12 -11.12
N ILE A 311 0.23 -7.82 -11.43
CA ILE A 311 1.57 -7.25 -11.59
C ILE A 311 2.35 -7.32 -10.27
N ALA A 312 1.71 -7.06 -9.14
CA ALA A 312 2.34 -7.17 -7.82
C ALA A 312 2.77 -8.61 -7.50
N VAL A 313 1.94 -9.60 -7.85
CA VAL A 313 2.27 -11.03 -7.70
C VAL A 313 3.47 -11.39 -8.59
N GLY A 314 3.44 -11.05 -9.87
CA GLY A 314 4.56 -11.36 -10.77
C GLY A 314 5.85 -10.61 -10.42
N LEU A 315 5.76 -9.39 -9.87
CA LEU A 315 6.91 -8.67 -9.33
C LEU A 315 7.53 -9.41 -8.12
N LEU A 316 6.67 -9.95 -7.23
CA LEU A 316 7.11 -10.75 -6.09
C LEU A 316 7.75 -12.07 -6.55
N GLU A 317 7.13 -12.78 -7.48
CA GLU A 317 7.68 -14.01 -8.06
C GLU A 317 9.05 -13.77 -8.70
N LEU A 318 9.15 -12.73 -9.52
CA LEU A 318 10.41 -12.30 -10.12
C LEU A 318 11.44 -11.95 -9.04
N SER A 319 11.04 -11.23 -8.00
CA SER A 319 11.93 -10.87 -6.88
C SER A 319 12.48 -12.09 -6.14
N ILE A 320 11.62 -13.04 -5.80
CA ILE A 320 12.01 -14.31 -5.15
C ILE A 320 12.96 -15.09 -6.05
N ALA A 321 12.62 -15.20 -7.33
CA ALA A 321 13.42 -15.97 -8.27
C ALA A 321 14.81 -15.35 -8.44
N LEU A 322 14.92 -14.02 -8.51
CA LEU A 322 16.20 -13.31 -8.53
C LEU A 322 16.98 -13.46 -7.23
N GLY A 323 16.30 -13.54 -6.09
CA GLY A 323 16.89 -13.93 -4.81
C GLY A 323 17.57 -15.29 -4.87
N ARG A 324 16.98 -16.24 -5.60
CA ARG A 324 17.49 -17.60 -5.81
C ARG A 324 18.52 -17.74 -6.94
N GLY A 325 18.87 -16.65 -7.62
CA GLY A 325 19.89 -16.64 -8.66
C GLY A 325 19.46 -17.23 -10.00
N ILE A 326 18.19 -17.11 -10.39
CA ILE A 326 17.75 -17.48 -11.75
C ILE A 326 18.50 -16.70 -12.83
N ASP A 327 18.60 -17.27 -14.03
CA ASP A 327 19.16 -16.56 -15.17
C ASP A 327 18.18 -15.50 -15.74
N PHE A 328 18.75 -14.58 -16.53
CA PHE A 328 17.99 -13.50 -17.15
C PHE A 328 16.87 -13.99 -18.08
N LYS A 329 17.05 -15.11 -18.79
CA LYS A 329 16.04 -15.62 -19.73
C LYS A 329 14.82 -16.14 -18.97
N SER A 330 15.03 -16.86 -17.88
CA SER A 330 13.96 -17.27 -16.96
C SER A 330 13.28 -16.07 -16.31
N ALA A 331 14.06 -15.06 -15.89
CA ALA A 331 13.52 -13.84 -15.29
C ALA A 331 12.65 -13.07 -16.31
N LEU A 332 13.11 -13.03 -17.56
CA LEU A 332 12.41 -12.41 -18.66
C LEU A 332 11.09 -13.13 -18.95
N ASN A 333 11.06 -14.47 -18.96
CA ASN A 333 9.82 -15.23 -19.14
C ASN A 333 8.76 -14.85 -18.09
N ILE A 334 9.13 -14.85 -16.80
CA ILE A 334 8.22 -14.48 -15.70
C ILE A 334 7.67 -13.07 -15.92
N ALA A 335 8.55 -12.12 -16.27
CA ALA A 335 8.15 -10.74 -16.49
C ALA A 335 7.19 -10.62 -17.68
N LEU A 336 7.47 -11.27 -18.82
CA LEU A 336 6.63 -11.17 -20.01
C LEU A 336 5.27 -11.83 -19.83
N GLU A 337 5.22 -13.00 -19.18
CA GLU A 337 3.99 -13.69 -18.83
C GLU A 337 3.13 -12.80 -17.91
N THR A 338 3.74 -12.21 -16.87
CA THR A 338 3.05 -11.28 -15.98
C THR A 338 2.52 -10.07 -16.74
N ILE A 339 3.32 -9.45 -17.61
CA ILE A 339 2.89 -8.32 -18.43
C ILE A 339 1.68 -8.74 -19.27
N TYR A 340 1.79 -9.84 -20.01
CA TYR A 340 0.75 -10.36 -20.89
C TYR A 340 -0.58 -10.56 -20.18
N GLU A 341 -0.55 -11.23 -19.02
CA GLU A 341 -1.76 -11.53 -18.25
C GLU A 341 -2.31 -10.34 -17.45
N SER A 342 -1.51 -9.29 -17.26
CA SER A 342 -1.88 -8.17 -16.38
C SER A 342 -2.93 -7.23 -16.97
N MET A 343 -2.83 -6.89 -18.25
CA MET A 343 -3.68 -5.85 -18.87
C MET A 343 -4.45 -6.33 -20.10
N ARG A 344 -4.63 -7.64 -20.25
CA ARG A 344 -5.27 -8.25 -21.43
C ARG A 344 -4.60 -7.81 -22.73
N PHE A 345 -3.27 -7.80 -22.73
CA PHE A 345 -2.54 -7.54 -23.96
C PHE A 345 -2.89 -8.65 -24.97
N ASN A 346 -3.07 -8.26 -26.22
CA ASN A 346 -3.21 -9.19 -27.33
C ASN A 346 -1.90 -9.94 -27.57
N ARG A 347 -0.78 -9.24 -27.43
CA ARG A 347 0.57 -9.84 -27.42
C ARG A 347 1.58 -8.99 -26.66
N VAL A 348 2.65 -9.64 -26.20
CA VAL A 348 3.84 -9.02 -25.63
C VAL A 348 5.05 -9.55 -26.37
N ILE A 349 5.98 -8.69 -26.76
CA ILE A 349 7.14 -9.02 -27.59
C ILE A 349 8.38 -8.38 -26.98
N VAL A 350 9.50 -9.09 -27.00
CA VAL A 350 10.80 -8.52 -26.65
C VAL A 350 11.67 -8.41 -27.88
N PHE A 351 12.13 -7.19 -28.12
CA PHE A 351 13.17 -6.90 -29.08
C PHE A 351 14.52 -6.90 -28.37
N PHE A 352 15.46 -7.69 -28.87
CA PHE A 352 16.85 -7.65 -28.44
C PHE A 352 17.68 -6.87 -29.43
N ARG A 353 18.63 -6.10 -28.91
CA ARG A 353 19.59 -5.39 -29.73
C ARG A 353 20.70 -6.33 -30.19
N ASP A 354 20.90 -6.40 -31.50
CA ASP A 354 22.04 -7.00 -32.17
C ASP A 354 22.99 -5.89 -32.70
N ALA A 355 24.00 -6.25 -33.51
CA ALA A 355 24.98 -5.31 -34.05
C ALA A 355 24.33 -4.12 -34.80
N GLU A 356 23.38 -4.43 -35.69
CA GLU A 356 22.77 -3.48 -36.64
C GLU A 356 21.28 -3.20 -36.39
N GLU A 357 20.58 -4.07 -35.64
CA GLU A 357 19.12 -4.11 -35.59
C GLU A 357 18.59 -4.45 -34.19
N PHE A 358 17.32 -4.12 -33.95
CA PHE A 358 16.51 -4.65 -32.87
C PHE A 358 15.60 -5.74 -33.44
N LYS A 359 15.77 -6.99 -33.00
CA LYS A 359 15.04 -8.15 -33.52
C LYS A 359 14.13 -8.75 -32.44
N ALA A 360 12.91 -9.09 -32.81
CA ALA A 360 12.01 -9.82 -31.92
C ALA A 360 12.62 -11.20 -31.59
N GLY A 361 12.75 -11.51 -30.30
CA GLY A 361 13.35 -12.77 -29.84
C GLY A 361 12.42 -13.65 -29.02
N MET A 362 11.46 -13.06 -28.31
CA MET A 362 10.50 -13.77 -27.47
C MET A 362 9.14 -13.08 -27.53
N TYR A 363 8.06 -13.84 -27.46
CA TYR A 363 6.71 -13.29 -27.43
C TYR A 363 5.74 -14.16 -26.62
N PHE A 364 4.66 -13.52 -26.17
CA PHE A 364 3.47 -14.12 -25.59
C PHE A 364 2.24 -13.58 -26.32
N GLY A 365 1.19 -14.38 -26.39
CA GLY A 365 -0.10 -13.98 -26.98
C GLY A 365 -0.25 -14.31 -28.46
N ASN A 366 -1.21 -13.64 -29.09
CA ASN A 366 -1.68 -13.97 -30.43
C ASN A 366 -0.72 -13.45 -31.50
N MET A 367 0.17 -14.29 -32.00
CA MET A 367 1.05 -14.00 -33.13
C MET A 367 1.35 -15.26 -33.92
N LYS A 368 1.40 -15.13 -35.25
CA LYS A 368 1.85 -16.21 -36.15
C LYS A 368 3.38 -16.36 -36.06
N PRO A 369 3.93 -17.57 -35.87
CA PRO A 369 5.38 -17.77 -35.76
C PRO A 369 6.18 -17.19 -36.93
N GLU A 370 5.62 -17.20 -38.15
CA GLU A 370 6.28 -16.68 -39.35
C GLU A 370 6.48 -15.16 -39.30
N ALA A 371 5.60 -14.44 -38.58
CA ALA A 371 5.69 -13.00 -38.43
C ALA A 371 6.87 -12.56 -37.55
N MET A 372 7.39 -13.44 -36.67
CA MET A 372 8.54 -13.13 -35.82
C MET A 372 9.82 -12.89 -36.63
N THR A 373 10.01 -13.64 -37.72
CA THR A 373 11.19 -13.54 -38.59
C THR A 373 11.32 -12.18 -39.27
N ASP A 374 10.20 -11.54 -39.57
CA ASP A 374 10.14 -10.24 -40.25
C ASP A 374 9.99 -9.07 -39.26
N LEU A 375 9.94 -9.35 -37.94
CA LEU A 375 9.70 -8.34 -36.92
C LEU A 375 11.02 -7.80 -36.35
N TYR A 376 11.58 -6.83 -37.07
CA TYR A 376 12.80 -6.14 -36.69
C TYR A 376 12.78 -4.68 -37.15
N PHE A 377 13.65 -3.86 -36.58
CA PHE A 377 13.89 -2.50 -37.03
C PHE A 377 15.35 -2.11 -36.86
N SER A 378 15.83 -1.16 -37.70
CA SER A 378 17.21 -0.71 -37.68
C SER A 378 17.56 -0.08 -36.32
N LYS A 379 18.82 -0.19 -35.92
CA LYS A 379 19.37 0.60 -34.81
C LYS A 379 19.61 2.07 -35.18
N ASN A 380 19.71 2.37 -36.48
CA ASN A 380 19.93 3.72 -36.96
C ASN A 380 18.69 4.56 -36.74
N TYR A 381 18.87 5.70 -36.07
CA TYR A 381 17.77 6.57 -35.67
C TYR A 381 16.92 7.00 -36.86
N THR A 382 15.62 6.69 -36.77
CA THR A 382 14.56 7.32 -37.55
C THR A 382 13.64 8.09 -36.62
N ALA A 383 13.02 9.17 -37.11
CA ALA A 383 12.18 10.06 -36.30
C ALA A 383 10.80 9.45 -36.01
N ASP A 384 10.77 8.31 -35.33
CA ASP A 384 9.57 7.56 -34.94
C ASP A 384 9.56 7.24 -33.44
N VAL A 385 8.41 6.78 -32.96
CA VAL A 385 8.18 6.53 -31.54
C VAL A 385 9.06 5.42 -30.93
N PHE A 386 9.46 4.42 -31.71
CA PHE A 386 10.33 3.34 -31.23
C PHE A 386 11.72 3.89 -30.95
N HIS A 387 12.30 4.63 -31.89
CA HIS A 387 13.60 5.26 -31.72
C HIS A 387 13.60 6.37 -30.67
N LEU A 388 12.52 7.15 -30.56
CA LEU A 388 12.37 8.15 -29.51
C LEU A 388 12.36 7.50 -28.12
N SER A 389 11.59 6.41 -27.94
CA SER A 389 11.59 5.64 -26.68
C SER A 389 12.98 5.12 -26.32
N LEU A 390 13.69 4.53 -27.28
CA LEU A 390 15.04 3.98 -27.07
C LEU A 390 16.08 5.07 -26.76
N THR A 391 16.01 6.22 -27.45
CA THR A 391 16.99 7.33 -27.32
C THR A 391 16.78 8.10 -26.03
N GLN A 392 15.52 8.41 -25.70
CA GLN A 392 15.16 9.12 -24.47
C GLN A 392 15.08 8.20 -23.25
N LYS A 393 15.16 6.88 -23.44
CA LYS A 393 14.92 5.86 -22.40
C LYS A 393 13.55 6.07 -21.73
N ALA A 394 12.60 6.52 -22.53
CA ALA A 394 11.29 6.92 -22.06
C ALA A 394 10.28 5.81 -22.33
N ASP A 395 9.47 5.53 -21.33
CA ASP A 395 8.34 4.63 -21.43
C ASP A 395 7.23 5.29 -22.22
N VAL A 396 6.74 4.61 -23.25
CA VAL A 396 5.72 5.16 -24.15
C VAL A 396 4.43 4.37 -24.04
N PHE A 397 3.32 5.09 -24.07
CA PHE A 397 1.99 4.52 -24.27
C PHE A 397 1.29 5.26 -25.42
N ILE A 398 1.00 4.54 -26.50
CA ILE A 398 0.18 5.00 -27.62
C ILE A 398 -1.24 4.46 -27.42
N GLN A 399 -2.18 5.37 -27.14
CA GLN A 399 -3.58 5.03 -26.90
C GLN A 399 -4.36 4.70 -28.18
N ASP A 400 -3.95 5.29 -29.30
CA ASP A 400 -4.60 5.06 -30.60
C ASP A 400 -3.59 5.26 -31.75
N VAL A 401 -3.29 4.16 -32.45
CA VAL A 401 -2.39 4.13 -33.60
C VAL A 401 -2.97 4.88 -34.80
N THR A 402 -4.30 4.90 -34.95
CA THR A 402 -4.99 5.54 -36.09
C THR A 402 -4.99 7.06 -35.99
N LEU A 403 -5.04 7.60 -34.77
CA LEU A 403 -4.98 9.04 -34.50
C LEU A 403 -3.55 9.59 -34.48
N SER A 404 -2.54 8.71 -34.52
CA SER A 404 -1.13 9.10 -34.55
C SER A 404 -0.72 9.54 -35.96
N ARG A 405 0.10 10.60 -36.05
CA ARG A 405 0.65 11.07 -37.34
C ARG A 405 1.37 9.92 -38.04
N GLU A 406 1.26 9.85 -39.38
CA GLU A 406 1.89 8.79 -40.18
C GLU A 406 3.40 8.67 -39.92
N THR A 407 4.08 9.79 -39.68
CA THR A 407 5.52 9.82 -39.38
C THR A 407 5.89 9.32 -37.99
N THR A 408 4.94 9.25 -37.04
CA THR A 408 5.20 8.84 -35.65
C THR A 408 5.23 7.32 -35.51
N ILE A 409 4.44 6.59 -36.31
CA ILE A 409 4.34 5.14 -36.27
C ILE A 409 5.05 4.55 -37.49
N PRO A 410 6.08 3.70 -37.32
CA PRO A 410 6.85 3.18 -38.44
C PRO A 410 6.02 2.41 -39.48
N ILE A 411 6.41 2.50 -40.76
CA ILE A 411 5.75 1.76 -41.86
C ILE A 411 5.86 0.25 -41.65
N TRP A 412 7.04 -0.24 -41.21
CA TRP A 412 7.25 -1.65 -40.93
C TRP A 412 6.22 -2.15 -39.90
N TYR A 413 5.98 -1.37 -38.85
CA TYR A 413 5.07 -1.70 -37.77
C TYR A 413 3.64 -1.89 -38.28
N ARG A 414 3.14 -0.95 -39.09
CA ARG A 414 1.79 -1.04 -39.68
C ARG A 414 1.63 -2.24 -40.61
N LYS A 415 2.71 -2.66 -41.27
CA LYS A 415 2.72 -3.82 -42.17
C LYS A 415 2.73 -5.14 -41.38
N THR A 416 3.54 -5.24 -40.33
CA THR A 416 3.76 -6.48 -39.57
C THR A 416 2.70 -6.72 -38.49
N LEU A 417 2.16 -5.65 -37.90
CA LEU A 417 1.18 -5.69 -36.80
C LEU A 417 -0.07 -4.83 -37.13
N PRO A 418 -0.80 -5.16 -38.23
CA PRO A 418 -1.91 -4.32 -38.70
C PRO A 418 -3.14 -4.33 -37.76
N ASP A 419 -3.23 -5.31 -36.85
CA ASP A 419 -4.36 -5.46 -35.93
C ASP A 419 -4.20 -4.71 -34.60
N ALA A 420 -3.02 -4.13 -34.36
CA ALA A 420 -2.70 -3.39 -33.14
C ALA A 420 -3.30 -1.98 -33.16
N SER A 421 -4.22 -1.69 -32.24
CA SER A 421 -4.90 -0.39 -32.12
C SER A 421 -4.25 0.56 -31.11
N ALA A 422 -3.56 0.00 -30.11
CA ALA A 422 -2.87 0.72 -29.05
C ALA A 422 -1.70 -0.13 -28.55
N PHE A 423 -0.62 0.50 -28.07
CA PHE A 423 0.54 -0.24 -27.59
C PHE A 423 1.37 0.53 -26.57
N ILE A 424 2.22 -0.20 -25.84
CA ILE A 424 3.24 0.34 -24.96
C ILE A 424 4.64 -0.05 -25.42
N LEU A 425 5.62 0.78 -25.07
CA LEU A 425 7.04 0.52 -25.25
C LEU A 425 7.76 0.72 -23.92
N LEU A 426 8.53 -0.28 -23.49
CA LEU A 426 9.33 -0.26 -22.27
C LEU A 426 10.78 -0.59 -22.64
N PRO A 427 11.67 0.40 -22.81
CA PRO A 427 13.07 0.16 -23.17
C PRO A 427 13.79 -0.62 -22.06
N LEU A 428 14.59 -1.62 -22.45
CA LEU A 428 15.44 -2.40 -21.56
C LEU A 428 16.81 -1.72 -21.48
N VAL A 429 17.07 -1.03 -20.37
CA VAL A 429 18.31 -0.26 -20.16
C VAL A 429 19.21 -0.94 -19.13
N PHE A 430 20.46 -1.20 -19.49
CA PHE A 430 21.49 -1.75 -18.62
C PHE A 430 22.79 -0.96 -18.79
N ASN A 431 23.44 -0.57 -17.69
CA ASN A 431 24.64 0.27 -17.69
C ASN A 431 24.51 1.49 -18.63
N ASN A 432 23.40 2.21 -18.50
CA ASN A 432 23.05 3.38 -19.30
C ASN A 432 22.93 3.14 -20.83
N SER A 433 22.94 1.88 -21.27
CA SER A 433 22.81 1.45 -22.66
C SER A 433 21.51 0.70 -22.88
N THR A 434 20.79 1.02 -23.95
CA THR A 434 19.58 0.30 -24.32
C THR A 434 19.95 -1.00 -25.02
N ILE A 435 19.62 -2.13 -24.39
CA ILE A 435 19.95 -3.49 -24.85
C ILE A 435 18.76 -4.19 -25.52
N GLY A 436 17.57 -3.59 -25.43
CA GLY A 436 16.36 -4.14 -25.99
C GLY A 436 15.13 -3.29 -25.65
N MET A 437 13.95 -3.82 -25.91
CA MET A 437 12.68 -3.18 -25.60
C MET A 437 11.58 -4.22 -25.46
N ILE A 438 10.71 -4.04 -24.47
CA ILE A 438 9.44 -4.76 -24.39
C ILE A 438 8.38 -3.93 -25.12
N TYR A 439 7.65 -4.58 -26.01
CA TYR A 439 6.48 -4.07 -26.69
C TYR A 439 5.26 -4.86 -26.24
N ALA A 440 4.12 -4.21 -26.07
CA ALA A 440 2.86 -4.92 -25.83
C ALA A 440 1.67 -4.14 -26.38
N ASP A 441 0.70 -4.83 -26.99
CA ASP A 441 -0.43 -4.19 -27.69
C ASP A 441 -1.81 -4.71 -27.31
N TRP A 442 -2.83 -3.94 -27.71
CA TRP A 442 -4.22 -4.38 -27.75
C TRP A 442 -4.69 -4.48 -29.20
N GLN A 443 -5.57 -5.45 -29.43
CA GLN A 443 -6.32 -5.55 -30.67
C GLN A 443 -7.44 -4.50 -30.71
N ALA A 444 -7.81 -4.07 -31.92
CA ALA A 444 -8.92 -3.16 -32.16
C ALA A 444 -10.21 -3.59 -31.42
N GLY A 445 -10.82 -2.65 -30.69
CA GLY A 445 -12.02 -2.89 -29.88
C GLY A 445 -11.77 -3.50 -28.49
N GLN A 446 -10.52 -3.89 -28.20
CA GLN A 446 -10.10 -4.39 -26.87
C GLN A 446 -9.21 -3.40 -26.11
N THR A 447 -8.93 -2.23 -26.68
CA THR A 447 -8.14 -1.18 -26.03
C THR A 447 -8.80 -0.74 -24.72
N ARG A 448 -8.07 -0.93 -23.63
CA ARG A 448 -8.45 -0.44 -22.31
C ARG A 448 -7.69 0.84 -21.98
N VAL A 449 -8.35 1.77 -21.28
CA VAL A 449 -7.69 2.92 -20.66
C VAL A 449 -6.75 2.41 -19.56
N ILE A 450 -5.44 2.54 -19.77
CA ILE A 450 -4.45 2.27 -18.72
C ILE A 450 -4.33 3.50 -17.84
N ARG A 451 -4.47 3.32 -16.53
CA ARG A 451 -4.21 4.40 -15.58
C ARG A 451 -2.70 4.58 -15.38
N PRO A 452 -2.21 5.81 -15.12
CA PRO A 452 -0.78 6.06 -14.90
C PRO A 452 -0.11 5.10 -13.89
N ARG A 453 -0.83 4.67 -12.85
CA ARG A 453 -0.33 3.72 -11.83
C ARG A 453 -0.15 2.30 -12.33
N GLU A 454 -1.04 1.86 -13.21
CA GLU A 454 -0.97 0.54 -13.82
C GLU A 454 0.24 0.50 -14.75
N PHE A 455 0.41 1.54 -15.56
CA PHE A 455 1.58 1.73 -16.41
C PHE A 455 2.87 1.75 -15.58
N SER A 456 2.91 2.52 -14.49
CA SER A 456 4.05 2.54 -13.57
C SER A 456 4.35 1.18 -12.92
N SER A 457 3.36 0.29 -12.76
CA SER A 457 3.59 -1.05 -12.22
C SER A 457 4.31 -1.94 -13.24
N LEU A 458 4.01 -1.79 -14.54
CA LEU A 458 4.73 -2.47 -15.62
C LEU A 458 6.18 -1.99 -15.74
N VAL A 459 6.37 -0.68 -15.61
CA VAL A 459 7.69 -0.03 -15.54
C VAL A 459 8.52 -0.63 -14.40
N MET A 460 7.92 -0.76 -13.21
CA MET A 460 8.60 -1.35 -12.05
C MET A 460 8.96 -2.82 -12.27
N LEU A 461 8.07 -3.60 -12.87
CA LEU A 461 8.36 -5.00 -13.24
C LEU A 461 9.54 -5.10 -14.22
N ARG A 462 9.55 -4.25 -15.24
CA ARG A 462 10.67 -4.13 -16.18
C ARG A 462 11.98 -3.74 -15.48
N ASP A 463 11.97 -2.76 -14.59
CA ASP A 463 13.17 -2.34 -13.87
C ASP A 463 13.71 -3.43 -12.94
N TYR A 464 12.81 -4.19 -12.32
CA TYR A 464 13.20 -5.32 -11.47
C TYR A 464 13.83 -6.46 -12.29
N LEU A 465 13.29 -6.74 -13.48
CA LEU A 465 13.89 -7.65 -14.45
C LEU A 465 15.33 -7.23 -14.80
N MET A 466 15.58 -5.93 -14.98
CA MET A 466 16.93 -5.44 -15.32
C MET A 466 17.96 -5.70 -14.21
N LYS A 467 17.55 -5.85 -12.95
CA LYS A 467 18.46 -6.23 -11.86
C LYS A 467 19.05 -7.63 -12.04
N ALA A 468 18.39 -8.51 -12.78
CA ALA A 468 18.90 -9.85 -13.10
C ALA A 468 20.23 -9.83 -13.88
N LEU A 469 20.52 -8.71 -14.57
CA LEU A 469 21.77 -8.52 -15.31
C LEU A 469 22.93 -8.03 -14.44
N VAL A 470 22.65 -7.51 -13.23
CA VAL A 470 23.68 -7.02 -12.29
C VAL A 470 24.35 -8.17 -11.52
N LYS A 471 23.68 -9.33 -11.39
CA LYS A 471 24.12 -10.48 -10.58
C LYS A 471 25.08 -11.44 -11.31
N ARG A 472 25.87 -10.97 -12.27
CA ARG A 472 26.90 -11.79 -12.93
C ARG A 472 28.29 -11.19 -12.78
#